data_AF-A0A3A8HX28-F1
#
_entry.id   AF-A0A3A8HX28-F1
#
_cell.length_a   1.000
_cell.length_b   1.000
_cell.length_c   1.000
_cell.angle_alpha   90.00
_cell.angle_beta   90.00
_cell.angle_gamma   90.00
#
_symmetry.space_group_name_H-M   'P 1'
#
loop_
_entity.id
_entity.type
_entity.pdbx_description
1 polymer ?
#
loop_
_entity_poly.entity_id
_entity_poly.type
_entity_poly.pdbx_seq_one_letter_code
_entity_poly.pdbx_strand_id
1 'polypeptide(L)'
;MDDTRLPDPEALRPLLTDALSLPALQPHGPRLERLLEDYARGMARKDAPLVVALVGATGAGKSTLLNALSGQNLSREGVDRPTSTVSTLFAPEGTATDELARTGARVVRYTPGPQGLWSGQVFIDTPDLNSVATAHRDVARAALDKADVALVVMHRGSVAEATQVEFLAEFARRRALVFILNFADELSAESRDALKSQVRRVATQHYGLAAEDVPVFAISARAAKDGQDVSGEFGPLLFHLRGLATQAVAARVRHTNALGALEEFASTVQTALNDTDALLAKTRTALDAGLARAAESLQADFDARLSLAHGHLASEVRRQAAGRFWGPAAWGLRLSLWGASGMGVGALVARRSLPAGLAVAAASTVVDAVRDRTRARAAEVAVVEPFEDDFLAESAARTALAEARSVARTQGLEAESLGVPDVEVMLAELRVARAGAWRYTASTAVAEAVARWWRTARWLVLPLINLPLLALLGHVGYRVVRGYVEGPLLPLEYFLNAGAFFGLLAGAGALLASASLVGAGRHAGRAGRARFVEALAALGRRLGEAVDDGLGTGRQAARRILERIRAVG
;
A
#
# COMPACT_ATOMS: atom_id res chain seq x y z
N MET A 1 -25.92 -13.16 -34.51
CA MET A 1 -25.28 -13.77 -33.33
C MET A 1 -24.25 -12.77 -32.88
N ASP A 2 -24.50 -12.16 -31.72
CA ASP A 2 -23.71 -11.05 -31.19
C ASP A 2 -22.21 -11.39 -31.18
N ASP A 3 -21.46 -10.58 -31.92
CA ASP A 3 -20.01 -10.43 -31.80
C ASP A 3 -19.77 -9.88 -30.38
N THR A 4 -19.64 -10.75 -29.38
CA THR A 4 -19.15 -10.36 -28.05
C THR A 4 -17.77 -9.76 -28.27
N ARG A 5 -17.72 -8.42 -28.33
CA ARG A 5 -16.52 -7.67 -28.73
C ARG A 5 -15.44 -7.87 -27.68
N LEU A 6 -14.60 -8.89 -27.88
CA LEU A 6 -13.36 -9.08 -27.14
C LEU A 6 -12.58 -7.76 -27.10
N PRO A 7 -11.96 -7.44 -25.96
CA PRO A 7 -11.39 -6.11 -25.75
C PRO A 7 -10.29 -5.85 -26.79
N ASP A 8 -10.30 -4.67 -27.43
CA ASP A 8 -9.27 -4.33 -28.42
C ASP A 8 -7.85 -4.50 -27.83
N PRO A 9 -6.98 -5.35 -28.42
CA PRO A 9 -5.62 -5.56 -27.93
C PRO A 9 -4.80 -4.26 -27.81
N GLU A 10 -5.00 -3.31 -28.72
CA GLU A 10 -4.30 -2.03 -28.71
C GLU A 10 -4.72 -1.15 -27.52
N ALA A 11 -5.95 -1.32 -27.03
CA ALA A 11 -6.43 -0.62 -25.83
C ALA A 11 -5.88 -1.22 -24.53
N LEU A 12 -5.42 -2.48 -24.53
CA LEU A 12 -4.82 -3.15 -23.37
C LEU A 12 -3.32 -2.86 -23.24
N ARG A 13 -2.61 -2.61 -24.35
CA ARG A 13 -1.17 -2.34 -24.37
C ARG A 13 -0.72 -1.19 -23.45
N PRO A 14 -1.31 0.03 -23.50
CA PRO A 14 -0.91 1.12 -22.60
C PRO A 14 -1.25 0.81 -21.14
N LEU A 15 -2.38 0.13 -20.89
CA LEU A 15 -2.75 -0.28 -19.52
C LEU A 15 -1.76 -1.31 -18.97
N LEU A 16 -1.24 -2.21 -19.79
CA LEU A 16 -0.22 -3.16 -19.38
C LEU A 16 1.07 -2.42 -18.99
N THR A 17 1.50 -1.44 -19.78
CA THR A 17 2.67 -0.60 -19.45
C THR A 17 2.52 0.06 -18.08
N ASP A 18 1.35 0.66 -17.80
CA ASP A 18 1.07 1.26 -16.50
C ASP A 18 0.99 0.20 -15.38
N ALA A 19 0.36 -0.94 -15.63
CA ALA A 19 0.24 -2.03 -14.67
C ALA A 19 1.60 -2.65 -14.31
N LEU A 20 2.57 -2.66 -15.23
CA LEU A 20 3.95 -3.11 -14.98
C LEU A 20 4.73 -2.21 -14.02
N SER A 21 4.16 -1.07 -13.60
CA SER A 21 4.65 -0.32 -12.45
C SER A 21 4.44 -1.07 -11.12
N LEU A 22 3.59 -2.11 -11.09
CA LEU A 22 3.40 -2.97 -9.92
C LEU A 22 4.58 -3.94 -9.80
N PRO A 23 5.29 -3.96 -8.65
CA PRO A 23 6.41 -4.88 -8.46
C PRO A 23 6.05 -6.35 -8.62
N ALA A 24 4.84 -6.75 -8.21
CA ALA A 24 4.33 -8.10 -8.37
C ALA A 24 4.16 -8.52 -9.85
N LEU A 25 4.02 -7.57 -10.78
CA LEU A 25 3.87 -7.84 -12.21
C LEU A 25 5.19 -7.81 -12.98
N GLN A 26 6.23 -7.14 -12.48
CA GLN A 26 7.51 -7.02 -13.20
C GLN A 26 8.13 -8.37 -13.60
N PRO A 27 8.19 -9.41 -12.73
CA PRO A 27 8.71 -10.72 -13.12
C PRO A 27 7.90 -11.39 -14.24
N HIS A 28 6.62 -11.01 -14.38
CA HIS A 28 5.69 -11.55 -15.37
C HIS A 28 5.60 -10.73 -16.65
N GLY A 29 6.24 -9.56 -16.73
CA GLY A 29 6.14 -8.64 -17.88
C GLY A 29 6.36 -9.31 -19.24
N PRO A 30 7.49 -9.99 -19.47
CA PRO A 30 7.75 -10.68 -20.74
C PRO A 30 6.74 -11.80 -21.06
N ARG A 31 6.08 -12.38 -20.05
CA ARG A 31 5.02 -13.38 -20.26
C ARG A 31 3.70 -12.70 -20.63
N LEU A 32 3.34 -11.63 -19.92
CA LEU A 32 2.12 -10.86 -20.16
C LEU A 32 2.12 -10.20 -21.54
N GLU A 33 3.26 -9.66 -21.98
CA GLU A 33 3.43 -9.13 -23.34
C GLU A 33 3.19 -10.22 -24.39
N ARG A 34 3.77 -11.41 -24.21
CA ARG A 34 3.55 -12.55 -25.12
C ARG A 34 2.10 -13.02 -25.15
N LEU A 35 1.42 -13.08 -24.00
CA LEU A 35 0.00 -13.42 -23.93
C LEU A 35 -0.86 -12.38 -24.66
N LEU A 36 -0.53 -11.10 -24.52
CA LEU A 36 -1.22 -10.02 -25.23
C LEU A 36 -0.97 -10.07 -26.74
N GLU A 37 0.24 -10.38 -27.18
CA GLU A 37 0.58 -10.60 -28.59
C GLU A 37 -0.14 -11.81 -29.18
N ASP A 38 -0.21 -12.92 -28.44
CA ASP A 38 -0.95 -14.11 -28.82
C ASP A 38 -2.45 -13.82 -29.00
N TYR A 39 -3.02 -13.09 -28.04
CA TYR A 39 -4.40 -12.62 -28.10
C TYR A 39 -4.62 -11.71 -29.33
N ALA A 40 -3.76 -10.73 -29.55
CA ALA A 40 -3.83 -9.83 -30.71
C ALA A 40 -3.75 -10.59 -32.04
N ARG A 41 -2.86 -11.59 -32.12
CA ARG A 41 -2.69 -12.41 -33.32
C ARG A 41 -3.94 -13.25 -33.61
N GLY A 42 -4.54 -13.86 -32.58
CA GLY A 42 -5.78 -14.62 -32.72
C GLY A 42 -6.95 -13.76 -33.21
N MET A 43 -7.00 -12.48 -32.80
CA MET A 43 -8.01 -11.51 -33.24
C MET A 43 -7.80 -10.98 -34.67
N ALA A 44 -6.56 -10.71 -35.07
CA ALA A 44 -6.23 -10.07 -36.35
C ALA A 44 -6.28 -11.01 -37.56
N ARG A 45 -5.94 -12.28 -37.38
CA ARG A 45 -5.72 -13.23 -38.48
C ARG A 45 -6.97 -14.04 -38.82
N LYS A 46 -8.02 -13.45 -39.38
CA LYS A 46 -9.20 -14.22 -39.82
C LYS A 46 -8.90 -15.14 -41.00
N ASP A 47 -8.09 -14.69 -41.97
CA ASP A 47 -7.85 -15.40 -43.24
C ASP A 47 -6.47 -16.08 -43.35
N ALA A 48 -5.63 -16.00 -42.31
CA ALA A 48 -4.28 -16.55 -42.36
C ALA A 48 -4.28 -18.10 -42.39
N PRO A 49 -3.27 -18.72 -43.02
CA PRO A 49 -3.09 -20.18 -42.98
C PRO A 49 -2.95 -20.69 -41.55
N LEU A 50 -3.48 -21.88 -41.26
CA LEU A 50 -3.32 -22.54 -39.96
C LEU A 50 -1.85 -22.94 -39.76
N VAL A 51 -1.27 -22.56 -38.64
CA VAL A 51 0.12 -22.90 -38.29
C VAL A 51 0.13 -24.12 -37.37
N VAL A 52 0.84 -25.16 -37.77
CA VAL A 52 0.92 -26.44 -37.06
C VAL A 52 2.36 -26.73 -36.65
N ALA A 53 2.64 -26.77 -35.35
CA ALA A 53 3.97 -27.15 -34.86
C ALA A 53 4.03 -28.65 -34.56
N LEU A 54 5.07 -29.33 -35.05
CA LEU A 54 5.37 -30.70 -34.65
C LEU A 54 6.30 -30.65 -33.45
N VAL A 55 5.88 -31.23 -32.33
CA VAL A 55 6.61 -31.24 -31.05
C VAL A 55 6.66 -32.66 -30.49
N GLY A 56 7.73 -33.01 -29.77
CA GLY A 56 7.88 -34.37 -29.22
C GLY A 56 9.33 -34.72 -28.90
N ALA A 57 9.50 -35.85 -28.22
CA ALA A 57 10.81 -36.39 -27.84
C ALA A 57 11.72 -36.71 -29.04
N THR A 58 13.04 -36.75 -28.81
CA THR A 58 14.04 -37.28 -29.74
C THR A 58 13.67 -38.70 -30.14
N GLY A 59 13.74 -38.98 -31.44
CA GLY A 59 13.41 -40.30 -31.97
C GLY A 59 11.91 -40.62 -31.98
N ALA A 60 11.01 -39.70 -31.59
CA ALA A 60 9.57 -39.93 -31.71
C ALA A 60 9.08 -40.00 -33.17
N GLY A 61 9.92 -39.63 -34.15
CA GLY A 61 9.61 -39.73 -35.58
C GLY A 61 8.91 -38.50 -36.19
N LYS A 62 9.04 -37.31 -35.58
CA LYS A 62 8.43 -36.05 -36.05
C LYS A 62 8.61 -35.80 -37.55
N SER A 63 9.85 -35.86 -38.06
CA SER A 63 10.06 -35.54 -39.47
C SER A 63 9.74 -36.69 -40.43
N THR A 64 9.73 -37.95 -39.94
CA THR A 64 9.15 -39.07 -40.70
C THR A 64 7.65 -38.87 -40.84
N LEU A 65 6.98 -38.42 -39.78
CA LEU A 65 5.57 -38.03 -39.81
C LEU A 65 5.34 -36.85 -40.76
N LEU A 66 6.19 -35.81 -40.72
CA LEU A 66 6.09 -34.68 -41.66
C LEU A 66 6.17 -35.15 -43.13
N ASN A 67 7.09 -36.07 -43.44
CA ASN A 67 7.21 -36.65 -44.78
C ASN A 67 5.97 -37.47 -45.15
N ALA A 68 5.45 -38.28 -44.22
CA ALA A 68 4.24 -39.07 -44.43
C ALA A 68 3.00 -38.17 -44.65
N LEU A 69 2.85 -37.10 -43.87
CA LEU A 69 1.75 -36.14 -44.01
C LEU A 69 1.85 -35.39 -45.34
N SER A 70 3.04 -34.93 -45.72
CA SER A 70 3.25 -34.19 -46.97
C SER A 70 3.21 -35.06 -48.23
N GLY A 71 3.33 -36.38 -48.10
CA GLY A 71 3.44 -37.31 -49.23
C GLY A 71 4.73 -37.14 -50.04
N GLN A 72 5.72 -36.43 -49.50
CA GLN A 72 7.00 -36.10 -50.13
C GLN A 72 8.13 -36.15 -49.09
N ASN A 73 9.37 -36.36 -49.53
CA ASN A 73 10.53 -36.31 -48.64
C ASN A 73 10.98 -34.86 -48.43
N LEU A 74 10.30 -34.13 -47.55
CA LEU A 74 10.58 -32.72 -47.25
C LEU A 74 11.71 -32.54 -46.22
N SER A 75 11.85 -33.46 -45.27
CA SER A 75 12.90 -33.44 -44.23
C SER A 75 13.80 -34.66 -44.31
N ARG A 76 15.12 -34.48 -44.07
CA ARG A 76 16.07 -35.59 -43.92
C ARG A 76 15.71 -36.42 -42.69
N GLU A 77 15.79 -37.75 -42.78
CA GLU A 77 15.50 -38.73 -41.73
C GLU A 77 16.80 -39.24 -41.07
N GLY A 78 16.76 -39.74 -39.82
CA GLY A 78 17.92 -40.35 -39.15
C GLY A 78 18.10 -39.96 -37.67
N VAL A 79 18.91 -40.76 -36.96
CA VAL A 79 19.31 -40.61 -35.54
C VAL A 79 20.46 -39.61 -35.38
N ASP A 80 21.37 -39.54 -36.35
CA ASP A 80 22.54 -38.64 -36.41
C ASP A 80 22.24 -37.32 -37.14
N ARG A 81 21.12 -36.69 -36.81
CA ARG A 81 20.89 -35.34 -37.32
C ARG A 81 21.76 -34.38 -36.51
N PRO A 82 22.37 -33.35 -37.14
CA PRO A 82 22.66 -32.15 -36.39
C PRO A 82 21.32 -31.66 -35.83
N THR A 83 21.16 -31.66 -34.51
CA THR A 83 20.04 -31.00 -33.83
C THR A 83 20.12 -29.54 -34.24
N SER A 84 19.39 -29.16 -35.29
CA SER A 84 19.52 -27.81 -35.82
C SER A 84 19.01 -26.86 -34.75
N THR A 85 19.89 -25.95 -34.33
CA THR A 85 19.57 -24.81 -33.46
C THR A 85 18.58 -23.82 -34.11
N VAL A 86 18.03 -24.17 -35.27
CA VAL A 86 17.13 -23.37 -36.10
C VAL A 86 15.89 -24.20 -36.44
N SER A 87 14.71 -23.67 -36.13
CA SER A 87 13.42 -24.25 -36.53
C SER A 87 13.25 -24.20 -38.06
N THR A 88 12.66 -25.24 -38.66
CA THR A 88 12.36 -25.26 -40.10
C THR A 88 10.87 -25.10 -40.33
N LEU A 89 10.51 -24.17 -41.20
CA LEU A 89 9.14 -23.86 -41.57
C LEU A 89 8.84 -24.41 -42.96
N PHE A 90 7.81 -25.24 -43.06
CA PHE A 90 7.37 -25.84 -44.32
C PHE A 90 6.06 -25.19 -44.74
N ALA A 91 6.06 -24.50 -45.89
CA ALA A 91 4.90 -23.78 -46.38
C ALA A 91 4.60 -24.12 -47.84
N PRO A 92 3.32 -24.21 -48.23
CA PRO A 92 2.93 -24.31 -49.63
C PRO A 92 3.41 -23.12 -50.45
N GLU A 93 3.68 -23.32 -51.73
CA GLU A 93 3.90 -22.23 -52.67
C GLU A 93 2.70 -21.26 -52.69
N GLY A 94 2.96 -19.95 -52.72
CA GLY A 94 1.93 -18.92 -52.67
C GLY A 94 1.40 -18.57 -51.27
N THR A 95 1.80 -19.29 -50.22
CA THR A 95 1.42 -18.95 -48.84
C THR A 95 2.31 -17.85 -48.27
N ALA A 96 1.69 -16.77 -47.74
CA ALA A 96 2.40 -15.68 -47.09
C ALA A 96 3.05 -16.16 -45.78
N THR A 97 4.39 -16.09 -45.72
CA THR A 97 5.19 -16.57 -44.59
C THR A 97 6.01 -15.48 -43.92
N ASP A 98 5.86 -14.22 -44.36
CA ASP A 98 6.82 -13.14 -44.06
C ASP A 98 6.90 -12.83 -42.55
N GLU A 99 5.80 -12.93 -41.82
CA GLU A 99 5.80 -12.80 -40.36
C GLU A 99 6.51 -13.95 -39.64
N LEU A 100 6.44 -15.17 -40.17
CA LEU A 100 7.06 -16.35 -39.57
C LEU A 100 8.53 -16.49 -39.98
N ALA A 101 8.90 -16.02 -41.17
CA ALA A 101 10.26 -16.03 -41.70
C ALA A 101 11.19 -15.01 -41.00
N ARG A 102 10.63 -13.88 -40.52
CA ARG A 102 11.35 -12.84 -39.77
C ARG A 102 12.01 -13.33 -38.48
N THR A 103 11.73 -14.56 -38.04
CA THR A 103 12.24 -15.11 -36.78
C THR A 103 13.45 -16.02 -36.96
N GLY A 104 14.12 -15.97 -38.11
CA GLY A 104 15.31 -16.76 -38.40
C GLY A 104 15.02 -18.23 -38.73
N ALA A 105 13.76 -18.62 -38.86
CA ALA A 105 13.37 -19.98 -39.24
C ALA A 105 13.74 -20.24 -40.71
N ARG A 106 14.33 -21.40 -40.99
CA ARG A 106 14.62 -21.81 -42.37
C ARG A 106 13.30 -22.13 -43.08
N VAL A 107 12.96 -21.42 -44.15
CA VAL A 107 11.74 -21.68 -44.92
C VAL A 107 12.02 -22.69 -46.03
N VAL A 108 11.25 -23.76 -46.06
CA VAL A 108 11.21 -24.77 -47.13
C VAL A 108 9.84 -24.68 -47.79
N ARG A 109 9.81 -24.31 -49.07
CA ARG A 109 8.57 -24.27 -49.84
C ARG A 109 8.36 -25.60 -50.54
N TYR A 110 7.11 -26.06 -50.58
CA TYR A 110 6.73 -27.28 -51.28
C TYR A 110 5.48 -27.08 -52.12
N THR A 111 5.40 -27.80 -53.23
CA THR A 111 4.19 -27.86 -54.05
C THR A 111 3.25 -28.90 -53.43
N PRO A 112 1.98 -28.54 -53.12
CA PRO A 112 1.01 -29.49 -52.58
C PRO A 112 0.87 -30.71 -53.49
N GLY A 113 0.91 -31.92 -52.91
CA GLY A 113 0.68 -33.15 -53.66
C GLY A 113 -0.74 -33.27 -54.22
N PRO A 114 -1.00 -34.21 -55.16
CA PRO A 114 -2.29 -34.37 -55.85
C PRO A 114 -3.48 -34.66 -54.92
N GLN A 115 -3.22 -35.14 -53.69
CA GLN A 115 -4.22 -35.38 -52.64
C GLN A 115 -4.68 -34.08 -51.92
N GLY A 116 -4.05 -32.94 -52.21
CA GLY A 116 -4.47 -31.60 -51.75
C GLY A 116 -4.53 -31.41 -50.24
N LEU A 117 -3.95 -32.34 -49.46
CA LEU A 117 -4.13 -32.42 -48.00
C LEU A 117 -3.69 -31.16 -47.26
N TRP A 118 -2.74 -30.40 -47.83
CA TRP A 118 -2.03 -29.32 -47.15
C TRP A 118 -1.83 -28.06 -47.99
N SER A 119 -2.82 -27.67 -48.81
CA SER A 119 -2.69 -26.52 -49.72
C SER A 119 -2.67 -25.14 -49.04
N GLY A 120 -2.87 -25.05 -47.72
CA GLY A 120 -2.93 -23.78 -46.99
C GLY A 120 -2.50 -23.84 -45.52
N GLN A 121 -1.70 -24.84 -45.12
CA GLN A 121 -1.19 -24.97 -43.74
C GLN A 121 0.32 -24.82 -43.71
N VAL A 122 0.83 -24.20 -42.64
CA VAL A 122 2.26 -24.00 -42.43
C VAL A 122 2.72 -24.91 -41.30
N PHE A 123 3.69 -25.78 -41.57
CA PHE A 123 4.27 -26.64 -40.54
C PHE A 123 5.54 -26.02 -39.97
N ILE A 124 5.73 -26.14 -38.66
CA ILE A 124 6.98 -25.79 -37.99
C ILE A 124 7.55 -27.07 -37.39
N ASP A 125 8.70 -27.51 -37.91
CA ASP A 125 9.46 -28.59 -37.28
C ASP A 125 10.29 -28.01 -36.14
N THR A 126 10.05 -28.52 -34.93
CA THR A 126 10.68 -28.04 -33.70
C THR A 126 11.79 -29.00 -33.26
N PRO A 127 12.88 -28.49 -32.66
CA PRO A 127 13.87 -29.35 -32.03
C PRO A 127 13.26 -30.16 -30.88
N ASP A 128 13.92 -31.26 -30.53
CA ASP A 128 13.41 -32.22 -29.55
C ASP A 128 13.20 -31.63 -28.15
N LEU A 129 12.07 -31.96 -27.52
CA LEU A 129 11.69 -31.41 -26.21
C LEU A 129 12.52 -31.92 -25.02
N ASN A 130 13.08 -33.11 -25.16
CA ASN A 130 13.87 -33.80 -24.13
C ASN A 130 15.38 -33.53 -24.24
N SER A 131 15.80 -32.59 -25.11
CA SER A 131 17.19 -32.15 -25.15
C SER A 131 17.57 -31.39 -23.88
N VAL A 132 18.74 -31.71 -23.31
CA VAL A 132 19.29 -31.06 -22.09
C VAL A 132 19.72 -29.60 -22.36
N ALA A 133 19.87 -29.22 -23.64
CA ALA A 133 20.27 -27.88 -24.03
C ALA A 133 19.11 -26.88 -23.91
N THR A 134 19.26 -25.87 -23.06
CA THR A 134 18.30 -24.75 -22.88
C THR A 134 17.93 -24.08 -24.20
N ALA A 135 18.91 -23.89 -25.09
CA ALA A 135 18.71 -23.31 -26.41
C ALA A 135 17.69 -24.07 -27.28
N HIS A 136 17.60 -25.39 -27.19
CA HIS A 136 16.61 -26.16 -27.95
C HIS A 136 15.18 -25.99 -27.41
N ARG A 137 15.04 -25.89 -26.08
CA ARG A 137 13.73 -25.61 -25.46
C ARG A 137 13.22 -24.23 -25.82
N ASP A 138 14.10 -23.22 -25.89
CA ASP A 138 13.71 -21.86 -26.27
C ASP A 138 13.26 -21.78 -27.74
N VAL A 139 13.92 -22.50 -28.64
CA VAL A 139 13.50 -22.60 -30.04
C VAL A 139 12.15 -23.32 -30.17
N ALA A 140 11.96 -24.44 -29.47
CA ALA A 140 10.68 -25.15 -29.46
C ALA A 140 9.54 -24.29 -28.87
N ARG A 141 9.83 -23.53 -27.80
CA ARG A 141 8.91 -22.57 -27.20
C ARG A 141 8.53 -21.47 -28.19
N ALA A 142 9.51 -20.86 -28.84
CA ALA A 142 9.28 -19.81 -29.84
C ALA A 142 8.50 -20.29 -31.08
N ALA A 143 8.58 -21.58 -31.39
CA ALA A 143 7.78 -22.22 -32.44
C ALA A 143 6.33 -22.44 -32.00
N LEU A 144 6.10 -22.99 -30.80
CA LEU A 144 4.76 -23.16 -30.25
C LEU A 144 4.06 -21.83 -29.96
N ASP A 145 4.81 -20.79 -29.57
CA ASP A 145 4.29 -19.43 -29.44
C ASP A 145 3.71 -18.92 -30.77
N LYS A 146 4.05 -19.50 -31.93
CA LYS A 146 3.52 -19.13 -33.24
C LYS A 146 2.51 -20.10 -33.84
N ALA A 147 2.36 -21.26 -33.23
CA ALA A 147 1.45 -22.29 -33.71
C ALA A 147 0.00 -22.01 -33.28
N ASP A 148 -0.95 -22.47 -34.08
CA ASP A 148 -2.35 -22.57 -33.68
C ASP A 148 -2.63 -23.97 -33.09
N VAL A 149 -1.98 -24.99 -33.65
CA VAL A 149 -2.09 -26.41 -33.28
C VAL A 149 -0.71 -26.98 -32.99
N ALA A 150 -0.59 -27.75 -31.91
CA ALA A 150 0.58 -28.54 -31.59
C ALA A 150 0.31 -30.03 -31.85
N LEU A 151 1.00 -30.61 -32.82
CA LEU A 151 1.04 -32.06 -33.05
C LEU A 151 2.11 -32.66 -32.15
N VAL A 152 1.67 -33.27 -31.05
CA VAL A 152 2.51 -33.88 -30.03
C VAL A 152 2.80 -35.32 -30.43
N VAL A 153 3.98 -35.56 -31.00
CA VAL A 153 4.45 -36.87 -31.45
C VAL A 153 5.18 -37.57 -30.32
N MET A 154 4.70 -38.77 -29.97
CA MET A 154 5.14 -39.55 -28.82
C MET A 154 5.46 -40.97 -29.26
N HIS A 155 6.46 -41.59 -28.66
CA HIS A 155 6.65 -43.05 -28.67
C HIS A 155 6.25 -43.64 -27.32
N ARG A 156 6.20 -44.99 -27.21
CA ARG A 156 5.76 -45.71 -26.00
C ARG A 156 6.40 -45.25 -24.68
N GLY A 157 7.66 -44.82 -24.72
CA GLY A 157 8.42 -44.39 -23.53
C GLY A 157 8.25 -42.91 -23.16
N SER A 158 7.68 -42.09 -24.05
CA SER A 158 7.56 -40.63 -23.88
C SER A 158 6.17 -40.16 -23.41
N VAL A 159 5.19 -41.07 -23.32
CA VAL A 159 3.78 -40.72 -23.04
C VAL A 159 3.58 -39.97 -21.70
N ALA A 160 4.43 -40.25 -20.71
CA ALA A 160 4.37 -39.63 -19.39
C ALA A 160 5.74 -39.08 -18.96
N GLU A 161 6.54 -38.64 -19.93
CA GLU A 161 7.84 -38.03 -19.63
C GLU A 161 7.61 -36.64 -19.00
N ALA A 162 8.05 -36.45 -17.75
CA ALA A 162 7.78 -35.23 -16.97
C ALA A 162 8.20 -33.95 -17.70
N THR A 163 9.37 -33.97 -18.35
CA THR A 163 9.92 -32.84 -19.11
C THR A 163 8.98 -32.35 -20.23
N GLN A 164 8.37 -33.28 -20.96
CA GLN A 164 7.43 -32.99 -22.03
C GLN A 164 6.08 -32.54 -21.46
N VAL A 165 5.62 -33.19 -20.38
CA VAL A 165 4.36 -32.82 -19.72
C VAL A 165 4.41 -31.39 -19.17
N GLU A 166 5.47 -31.05 -18.44
CA GLU A 166 5.69 -29.70 -17.90
C GLU A 166 5.75 -28.65 -19.02
N PHE A 167 6.46 -28.94 -20.11
CA PHE A 167 6.59 -28.03 -21.23
C PHE A 167 5.25 -27.78 -21.95
N LEU A 168 4.47 -28.83 -22.23
CA LEU A 168 3.18 -28.69 -22.92
C LEU A 168 2.10 -28.05 -22.04
N ALA A 169 2.20 -28.18 -20.71
CA ALA A 169 1.28 -27.52 -19.79
C ALA A 169 1.31 -25.99 -19.93
N GLU A 170 2.45 -25.40 -20.32
CA GLU A 170 2.58 -23.95 -20.62
C GLU A 170 1.74 -23.47 -21.82
N PHE A 171 1.31 -24.41 -22.68
CA PHE A 171 0.62 -24.11 -23.93
C PHE A 171 -0.80 -24.66 -24.00
N ALA A 172 -1.13 -25.64 -23.16
CA ALA A 172 -2.41 -26.35 -23.15
C ALA A 172 -3.65 -25.43 -23.12
N ARG A 173 -3.57 -24.28 -22.44
CA ARG A 173 -4.68 -23.32 -22.36
C ARG A 173 -4.82 -22.45 -23.59
N ARG A 174 -3.76 -22.27 -24.38
CA ARG A 174 -3.68 -21.30 -25.47
C ARG A 174 -3.38 -21.90 -26.83
N ARG A 175 -3.28 -23.24 -26.94
CA ARG A 175 -2.99 -23.97 -28.18
C ARG A 175 -3.83 -25.24 -28.23
N ALA A 176 -4.33 -25.59 -29.42
CA ALA A 176 -4.98 -26.88 -29.63
C ALA A 176 -3.93 -28.00 -29.65
N LEU A 177 -4.06 -28.99 -28.77
CA LEU A 177 -3.13 -30.12 -28.69
C LEU A 177 -3.71 -31.35 -29.39
N VAL A 178 -2.94 -31.96 -30.28
CA VAL A 178 -3.27 -33.23 -30.94
C VAL A 178 -2.16 -34.23 -30.68
N PHE A 179 -2.50 -35.36 -30.06
CA PHE A 179 -1.52 -36.36 -29.63
C PHE A 179 -1.40 -37.49 -30.65
N ILE A 180 -0.16 -37.85 -30.96
CA ILE A 180 0.17 -38.86 -31.95
C ILE A 180 1.11 -39.87 -31.31
N LEU A 181 0.62 -41.09 -31.09
CA LEU A 181 1.44 -42.22 -30.65
C LEU A 181 2.03 -42.91 -31.88
N ASN A 182 3.29 -42.63 -32.18
CA ASN A 182 4.01 -43.22 -33.29
C ASN A 182 4.54 -44.63 -32.95
N PHE A 183 5.02 -45.36 -33.96
CA PHE A 183 5.48 -46.76 -33.87
C PHE A 183 4.36 -47.75 -33.53
N ALA A 184 3.13 -47.49 -34.00
CA ALA A 184 2.02 -48.38 -33.77
C ALA A 184 2.23 -49.78 -34.37
N ASP A 185 3.05 -49.91 -35.43
CA ASP A 185 3.43 -51.19 -36.03
C ASP A 185 4.19 -52.13 -35.07
N GLU A 186 4.83 -51.58 -34.04
CA GLU A 186 5.51 -52.35 -32.98
C GLU A 186 4.60 -52.69 -31.79
N LEU A 187 3.35 -52.22 -31.80
CA LEU A 187 2.43 -52.32 -30.67
C LEU A 187 1.23 -53.21 -31.01
N SER A 188 0.83 -54.06 -30.05
CA SER A 188 -0.45 -54.77 -30.11
C SER A 188 -1.63 -53.80 -29.99
N ALA A 189 -2.82 -54.20 -30.47
CA ALA A 189 -4.04 -53.38 -30.34
C ALA A 189 -4.31 -52.99 -28.87
N GLU A 190 -4.21 -53.95 -27.95
CA GLU A 190 -4.38 -53.72 -26.51
C GLU A 190 -3.36 -52.70 -25.96
N SER A 191 -2.09 -52.78 -26.40
CA SER A 191 -1.05 -51.83 -25.98
C SER A 191 -1.32 -50.43 -26.50
N ARG A 192 -1.83 -50.30 -27.73
CA ARG A 192 -2.22 -49.01 -28.32
C ARG A 192 -3.34 -48.38 -27.49
N ASP A 193 -4.38 -49.14 -27.15
CA ASP A 193 -5.52 -48.65 -26.36
C ASP A 193 -5.12 -48.26 -24.93
N ALA A 194 -4.25 -49.04 -24.29
CA ALA A 194 -3.70 -48.73 -22.97
C ALA A 194 -2.89 -47.43 -22.98
N LEU A 195 -2.02 -47.24 -23.97
CA LEU A 195 -1.22 -46.02 -24.12
C LEU A 195 -2.08 -44.80 -24.47
N LYS A 196 -3.09 -44.94 -25.35
CA LYS A 196 -4.05 -43.86 -25.65
C LYS A 196 -4.81 -43.44 -24.39
N SER A 197 -5.25 -44.41 -23.59
CA SER A 197 -5.89 -44.13 -22.30
C SER A 197 -4.95 -43.42 -21.33
N GLN A 198 -3.67 -43.78 -21.32
CA GLN A 198 -2.65 -43.09 -20.53
C GLN A 198 -2.44 -41.64 -20.99
N VAL A 199 -2.34 -41.38 -22.30
CA VAL A 199 -2.25 -40.01 -22.85
C VAL A 199 -3.43 -39.17 -22.39
N ARG A 200 -4.67 -39.70 -22.48
CA ARG A 200 -5.87 -38.99 -22.03
C ARG A 200 -5.83 -38.66 -20.54
N ARG A 201 -5.39 -39.60 -19.69
CA ARG A 201 -5.21 -39.33 -18.25
C ARG A 201 -4.21 -38.21 -18.00
N VAL A 202 -3.05 -38.24 -18.67
CA VAL A 202 -2.02 -37.19 -18.54
C VAL A 202 -2.60 -35.84 -18.97
N ALA A 203 -3.33 -35.80 -20.08
CA ALA A 203 -3.96 -34.58 -20.56
C ALA A 203 -5.01 -34.01 -19.60
N THR A 204 -5.85 -34.86 -19.01
CA THR A 204 -6.83 -34.41 -18.01
C THR A 204 -6.17 -33.93 -16.73
N GLN A 205 -5.14 -34.64 -16.24
CA GLN A 205 -4.47 -34.31 -14.98
C GLN A 205 -3.59 -33.05 -15.07
N HIS A 206 -2.89 -32.85 -16.19
CA HIS A 206 -1.89 -31.79 -16.32
C HIS A 206 -2.33 -30.62 -17.21
N TYR A 207 -3.22 -30.86 -18.18
CA TYR A 207 -3.63 -29.83 -19.15
C TYR A 207 -5.05 -29.33 -18.93
N GLY A 208 -5.84 -29.98 -18.04
CA GLY A 208 -7.23 -29.62 -17.78
C GLY A 208 -8.19 -29.93 -18.93
N LEU A 209 -7.79 -30.82 -19.84
CA LEU A 209 -8.60 -31.23 -20.99
C LEU A 209 -9.56 -32.37 -20.58
N ALA A 210 -10.83 -32.29 -20.99
CA ALA A 210 -11.77 -33.38 -20.80
C ALA A 210 -11.32 -34.60 -21.61
N ALA A 211 -11.26 -35.78 -20.98
CA ALA A 211 -10.67 -36.98 -21.58
C ALA A 211 -11.31 -37.38 -22.93
N GLU A 212 -12.59 -37.06 -23.10
CA GLU A 212 -13.38 -37.30 -24.32
C GLU A 212 -13.03 -36.36 -25.48
N ASP A 213 -12.54 -35.16 -25.18
CA ASP A 213 -12.18 -34.13 -26.17
C ASP A 213 -10.72 -34.20 -26.61
N VAL A 214 -9.90 -35.06 -26.00
CA VAL A 214 -8.46 -35.17 -26.31
C VAL A 214 -8.25 -36.04 -27.56
N PRO A 215 -7.83 -35.47 -28.71
CA PRO A 215 -7.62 -36.24 -29.92
C PRO A 215 -6.28 -36.99 -29.82
N VAL A 216 -6.36 -38.31 -29.78
CA VAL A 216 -5.20 -39.22 -29.70
C VAL A 216 -5.28 -40.24 -30.83
N PHE A 217 -4.24 -40.28 -31.66
CA PHE A 217 -4.13 -41.21 -32.80
C PHE A 217 -2.88 -42.08 -32.66
N ALA A 218 -3.01 -43.40 -32.79
CA ALA A 218 -1.88 -44.32 -32.81
C ALA A 218 -1.55 -44.70 -34.25
N ILE A 219 -0.38 -44.30 -34.77
CA ILE A 219 0.00 -44.48 -36.18
C ILE A 219 1.41 -45.07 -36.33
N SER A 220 1.72 -45.56 -37.53
CA SER A 220 3.09 -45.80 -37.96
C SER A 220 3.45 -44.79 -39.05
N ALA A 221 4.24 -43.77 -38.71
CA ALA A 221 4.67 -42.77 -39.69
C ALA A 221 5.47 -43.39 -40.85
N ARG A 222 6.22 -44.46 -40.59
CA ARG A 222 6.98 -45.18 -41.60
C ARG A 222 6.07 -45.91 -42.58
N ALA A 223 5.12 -46.69 -42.07
CA ALA A 223 4.16 -47.39 -42.93
C ALA A 223 3.29 -46.41 -43.73
N ALA A 224 2.86 -45.32 -43.09
CA ALA A 224 2.06 -44.27 -43.74
C ALA A 224 2.79 -43.60 -44.91
N LYS A 225 4.11 -43.38 -44.79
CA LYS A 225 4.95 -42.87 -45.87
C LYS A 225 4.98 -43.82 -47.08
N ASP A 226 4.96 -45.13 -46.83
CA ASP A 226 4.89 -46.17 -47.86
C ASP A 226 3.45 -46.42 -48.36
N GLY A 227 2.49 -45.59 -47.94
CA GLY A 227 1.08 -45.69 -48.34
C GLY A 227 0.28 -46.77 -47.60
N GLN A 228 0.81 -47.32 -46.51
CA GLN A 228 0.17 -48.36 -45.69
C GLN A 228 -0.40 -47.77 -44.39
N ASP A 229 -1.56 -48.24 -43.94
CA ASP A 229 -2.14 -47.87 -42.63
C ASP A 229 -2.29 -49.11 -41.74
N VAL A 230 -1.20 -49.48 -41.06
CA VAL A 230 -1.12 -50.67 -40.17
C VAL A 230 -2.00 -50.51 -38.91
N SER A 231 -2.31 -49.26 -38.55
CA SER A 231 -3.16 -48.92 -37.41
C SER A 231 -4.64 -48.82 -37.74
N GLY A 232 -4.98 -48.46 -38.99
CA GLY A 232 -6.30 -47.97 -39.37
C GLY A 232 -6.61 -46.54 -38.88
N GLU A 233 -5.67 -45.88 -38.18
CA GLU A 233 -5.87 -44.55 -37.59
C GLU A 233 -5.20 -43.42 -38.37
N PHE A 234 -4.38 -43.71 -39.39
CA PHE A 234 -3.77 -42.66 -40.21
C PHE A 234 -4.82 -41.92 -41.05
N GLY A 235 -5.79 -42.65 -41.62
CA GLY A 235 -6.94 -42.03 -42.30
C GLY A 235 -7.76 -41.09 -41.41
N PRO A 236 -8.22 -41.55 -40.22
CA PRO A 236 -8.86 -40.70 -39.21
C PRO A 236 -8.04 -39.46 -38.80
N LEU A 237 -6.71 -39.60 -38.62
CA LEU A 237 -5.82 -38.47 -38.36
C LEU A 237 -5.88 -37.44 -39.50
N LEU A 238 -5.73 -37.88 -40.75
CA LEU A 238 -5.82 -36.99 -41.92
C LEU A 238 -7.18 -36.29 -42.01
N PHE A 239 -8.27 -37.01 -41.70
CA PHE A 239 -9.61 -36.41 -41.66
C PHE A 239 -9.73 -35.34 -40.59
N HIS A 240 -9.24 -35.61 -39.37
CA HIS A 240 -9.25 -34.64 -38.28
C HIS A 240 -8.45 -33.38 -38.63
N LEU A 241 -7.23 -33.54 -39.15
CA LEU A 241 -6.39 -32.41 -39.53
C LEU A 241 -6.95 -31.62 -40.72
N ARG A 242 -7.58 -32.29 -41.70
CA ARG A 242 -8.35 -31.61 -42.77
C ARG A 242 -9.51 -30.79 -42.21
N GLY A 243 -10.18 -31.30 -41.18
CA GLY A 243 -11.23 -30.56 -40.46
C GLY A 243 -10.68 -29.26 -39.86
N LEU A 244 -9.53 -29.33 -39.19
CA LEU A 244 -8.83 -28.17 -38.61
C LEU A 244 -8.38 -27.15 -39.67
N ALA A 245 -8.02 -27.63 -40.87
CA ALA A 245 -7.56 -26.83 -41.99
C ALA A 245 -8.65 -25.96 -42.65
N THR A 246 -9.94 -26.19 -42.36
CA THR A 246 -11.02 -25.34 -42.88
C THR A 246 -10.97 -23.95 -42.24
N GLN A 247 -11.22 -22.89 -43.03
CA GLN A 247 -11.17 -21.50 -42.55
C GLN A 247 -12.04 -21.28 -41.30
N ALA A 248 -13.23 -21.87 -41.26
CA ALA A 248 -14.14 -21.76 -40.11
C ALA A 248 -13.58 -22.42 -38.83
N VAL A 249 -12.96 -23.60 -38.95
CA VAL A 249 -12.38 -24.29 -37.80
C VAL A 249 -11.07 -23.63 -37.39
N ALA A 250 -10.21 -23.21 -38.33
CA ALA A 250 -9.00 -22.46 -38.04
C ALA A 250 -9.31 -21.14 -37.33
N ALA A 251 -10.33 -20.40 -37.78
CA ALA A 251 -10.80 -19.20 -37.09
C ALA A 251 -11.32 -19.49 -35.68
N ARG A 252 -12.08 -20.59 -35.50
CA ARG A 252 -12.56 -21.01 -34.18
C ARG A 252 -11.43 -21.43 -33.24
N VAL A 253 -10.44 -22.19 -33.72
CA VAL A 253 -9.25 -22.58 -32.95
C VAL A 253 -8.48 -21.33 -32.51
N ARG A 254 -8.25 -20.37 -33.41
CA ARG A 254 -7.61 -19.10 -33.07
C ARG A 254 -8.38 -18.29 -32.05
N HIS A 255 -9.70 -18.24 -32.19
CA HIS A 255 -10.58 -17.56 -31.23
C HIS A 255 -10.50 -18.23 -29.84
N THR A 256 -10.58 -19.56 -29.76
CA THR A 256 -10.42 -20.30 -28.50
C THR A 256 -9.03 -20.09 -27.89
N ASN A 257 -7.97 -20.13 -28.70
CA ASN A 257 -6.60 -19.86 -28.26
C ASN A 257 -6.45 -18.42 -27.71
N ALA A 258 -7.07 -17.44 -28.37
CA ALA A 258 -7.07 -16.04 -27.94
C ALA A 258 -7.79 -15.87 -26.61
N LEU A 259 -8.95 -16.52 -26.43
CA LEU A 259 -9.66 -16.54 -25.14
C LEU A 259 -8.80 -17.14 -24.03
N GLY A 260 -8.15 -18.28 -24.28
CA GLY A 260 -7.27 -18.91 -23.30
C GLY A 260 -6.06 -18.05 -22.92
N ALA A 261 -5.47 -17.34 -23.89
CA ALA A 261 -4.41 -16.37 -23.62
C ALA A 261 -4.91 -15.18 -22.78
N LEU A 262 -6.13 -14.69 -23.07
CA LEU A 262 -6.75 -13.59 -22.32
C LEU A 262 -7.13 -14.00 -20.88
N GLU A 263 -7.63 -15.22 -20.69
CA GLU A 263 -7.92 -15.78 -19.36
C GLU A 263 -6.65 -15.94 -18.51
N GLU A 264 -5.57 -16.46 -19.10
CA GLU A 264 -4.29 -16.59 -18.42
C GLU A 264 -3.68 -15.22 -18.08
N PHE A 265 -3.79 -14.26 -19.00
CA PHE A 265 -3.39 -12.86 -18.79
C PHE A 265 -4.18 -12.24 -17.62
N ALA A 266 -5.51 -12.35 -17.65
CA ALA A 266 -6.39 -11.84 -16.60
C ALA A 266 -6.09 -12.49 -15.23
N SER A 267 -5.89 -13.80 -15.20
CA SER A 267 -5.55 -14.55 -13.98
C SER A 267 -4.23 -14.06 -13.37
N THR A 268 -3.21 -13.86 -14.20
CA THR A 268 -1.90 -13.35 -13.76
C THR A 268 -2.02 -11.93 -13.21
N VAL A 269 -2.75 -11.04 -13.90
CA VAL A 269 -3.00 -9.66 -13.44
C VAL A 269 -3.80 -9.64 -12.13
N GLN A 270 -4.82 -10.49 -12.00
CA GLN A 270 -5.66 -10.58 -10.81
C GLN A 270 -4.86 -11.06 -9.59
N THR A 271 -4.02 -12.09 -9.74
CA THR A 271 -3.18 -12.61 -8.66
C THR A 271 -2.21 -11.53 -8.17
N ALA A 272 -1.50 -10.87 -9.08
CA ALA A 272 -0.56 -9.81 -8.71
C ALA A 272 -1.25 -8.59 -8.07
N LEU A 273 -2.46 -8.25 -8.50
CA LEU A 273 -3.27 -7.20 -7.88
C LEU A 273 -3.66 -7.59 -6.44
N ASN A 274 -4.09 -8.83 -6.23
CA ASN A 274 -4.44 -9.33 -4.89
C ASN A 274 -3.23 -9.34 -3.95
N ASP A 275 -2.06 -9.77 -4.44
CA ASP A 275 -0.81 -9.77 -3.67
C ASP A 275 -0.39 -8.34 -3.30
N THR A 276 -0.56 -7.39 -4.22
CA THR A 276 -0.29 -5.97 -4.00
C THR A 276 -1.25 -5.38 -2.94
N ASP A 277 -2.56 -5.64 -3.06
CA ASP A 277 -3.55 -5.15 -2.10
C ASP A 277 -3.31 -5.77 -0.69
N ALA A 278 -2.91 -7.05 -0.61
CA ALA A 278 -2.52 -7.69 0.64
C ALA A 278 -1.26 -7.07 1.26
N LEU A 279 -0.27 -6.72 0.43
CA LEU A 279 0.95 -6.02 0.86
C LEU A 279 0.64 -4.64 1.43
N LEU A 280 -0.22 -3.86 0.77
CA LEU A 280 -0.63 -2.53 1.25
C LEU A 280 -1.41 -2.64 2.57
N ALA A 281 -2.34 -3.60 2.68
CA ALA A 281 -3.07 -3.84 3.92
C ALA A 281 -2.14 -4.22 5.09
N LYS A 282 -1.14 -5.07 4.83
CA LYS A 282 -0.12 -5.43 5.83
C LYS A 282 0.73 -4.21 6.23
N THR A 283 1.14 -3.41 5.25
CA THR A 283 1.92 -2.18 5.48
C THR A 283 1.13 -1.17 6.31
N ARG A 284 -0.17 -0.99 6.01
CA ARG A 284 -1.08 -0.13 6.77
C ARG A 284 -1.21 -0.60 8.22
N THR A 285 -1.44 -1.90 8.42
CA THR A 285 -1.58 -2.46 9.77
C THR A 285 -0.30 -2.28 10.59
N ALA A 286 0.87 -2.50 9.98
CA ALA A 286 2.18 -2.28 10.59
C ALA A 286 2.42 -0.80 10.94
N LEU A 287 2.04 0.11 10.04
CA LEU A 287 2.14 1.55 10.24
C LEU A 287 1.23 2.00 11.39
N ASP A 288 -0.03 1.56 11.42
CA ASP A 288 -0.98 1.90 12.49
C ASP A 288 -0.49 1.42 13.86
N ALA A 289 0.05 0.19 13.93
CA ALA A 289 0.64 -0.35 15.15
C ALA A 289 1.91 0.39 15.60
N GLY A 290 2.75 0.82 14.65
CA GLY A 290 3.91 1.68 14.91
C GLY A 290 3.48 3.05 15.45
N LEU A 291 2.53 3.70 14.76
CA LEU A 291 1.99 5.00 15.13
C LEU A 291 1.32 4.99 16.50
N ALA A 292 0.58 3.94 16.84
CA ALA A 292 -0.02 3.78 18.16
C ALA A 292 1.03 3.76 19.28
N ARG A 293 2.11 2.96 19.11
CA ARG A 293 3.24 2.90 20.06
C ARG A 293 3.97 4.24 20.18
N ALA A 294 4.22 4.89 19.05
CA ALA A 294 4.84 6.23 19.02
C ALA A 294 3.95 7.27 19.71
N ALA A 295 2.64 7.25 19.45
CA ALA A 295 1.67 8.16 20.03
C ALA A 295 1.55 7.99 21.55
N GLU A 296 1.60 6.76 22.07
CA GLU A 296 1.59 6.50 23.51
C GLU A 296 2.81 7.13 24.20
N SER A 297 4.01 6.88 23.67
CA SER A 297 5.27 7.46 24.19
C SER A 297 5.27 8.99 24.14
N LEU A 298 4.86 9.55 23.01
CA LEU A 298 4.79 11.01 22.83
C LEU A 298 3.74 11.67 23.73
N GLN A 299 2.59 11.01 23.96
CA GLN A 299 1.57 11.52 24.88
C GLN A 299 2.07 11.50 26.33
N ALA A 300 2.79 10.45 26.75
CA ALA A 300 3.39 10.38 28.07
C ALA A 300 4.44 11.49 28.27
N ASP A 301 5.30 11.75 27.27
CA ASP A 301 6.24 12.88 27.28
C ASP A 301 5.52 14.22 27.36
N PHE A 302 4.47 14.41 26.55
CA PHE A 302 3.69 15.65 26.56
C PHE A 302 3.01 15.90 27.92
N ASP A 303 2.46 14.86 28.54
CA ASP A 303 1.87 14.93 29.88
C ASP A 303 2.91 15.25 30.96
N ALA A 304 4.10 14.63 30.90
CA ALA A 304 5.21 14.93 31.79
C ALA A 304 5.64 16.40 31.67
N ARG A 305 5.76 16.91 30.44
CA ARG A 305 6.09 18.32 30.17
C ARG A 305 5.00 19.29 30.63
N LEU A 306 3.72 18.94 30.42
CA LEU A 306 2.60 19.72 30.96
C LEU A 306 2.64 19.82 32.49
N SER A 307 3.07 18.75 33.17
CA SER A 307 3.19 18.74 34.63
C SER A 307 4.30 19.69 35.12
N LEU A 308 5.44 19.72 34.43
CA LEU A 308 6.55 20.64 34.72
C LEU A 308 6.17 22.09 34.43
N ALA A 309 5.42 22.31 33.35
CA ALA A 309 4.96 23.64 32.96
C ALA A 309 3.74 24.15 33.74
N HIS A 310 3.23 23.39 34.71
CA HIS A 310 2.06 23.78 35.49
C HIS A 310 2.23 25.16 36.12
N GLY A 311 3.43 25.49 36.62
CA GLY A 311 3.75 26.80 37.18
C GLY A 311 3.66 27.94 36.16
N HIS A 312 4.14 27.70 34.93
CA HIS A 312 4.06 28.66 33.82
C HIS A 312 2.61 28.86 33.35
N LEU A 313 1.86 27.78 33.14
CA LEU A 313 0.45 27.88 32.76
C LEU A 313 -0.37 28.59 33.85
N ALA A 314 -0.10 28.32 35.13
CA ALA A 314 -0.75 29.00 36.24
C ALA A 314 -0.38 30.49 36.35
N SER A 315 0.85 30.88 35.98
CA SER A 315 1.23 32.30 35.94
C SER A 315 0.54 33.02 34.78
N GLU A 316 0.42 32.38 33.62
CA GLU A 316 -0.21 32.99 32.44
C GLU A 316 -1.73 33.11 32.60
N VAL A 317 -2.39 32.10 33.16
CA VAL A 317 -3.79 32.17 33.58
C VAL A 317 -4.02 33.34 34.53
N ARG A 318 -3.16 33.52 35.54
CA ARG A 318 -3.26 34.65 36.48
C ARG A 318 -3.04 35.98 35.80
N ARG A 319 -2.04 36.10 34.91
CA ARG A 319 -1.75 37.31 34.14
C ARG A 319 -2.97 37.76 33.33
N GLN A 320 -3.59 36.83 32.60
CA GLN A 320 -4.79 37.11 31.81
C GLN A 320 -6.05 37.35 32.64
N ALA A 321 -6.18 36.68 33.80
CA ALA A 321 -7.30 36.90 34.72
C ALA A 321 -7.21 38.27 35.42
N ALA A 322 -6.00 38.70 35.82
CA ALA A 322 -5.78 39.98 36.50
C ALA A 322 -6.25 41.19 35.66
N GLY A 323 -6.17 41.09 34.32
CA GLY A 323 -6.69 42.09 33.40
C GLY A 323 -8.22 42.27 33.44
N ARG A 324 -8.97 41.30 33.99
CA ARG A 324 -10.44 41.33 34.05
C ARG A 324 -11.03 41.86 35.36
N PHE A 325 -10.25 41.94 36.44
CA PHE A 325 -10.72 42.46 37.73
C PHE A 325 -10.84 43.98 37.73
N TRP A 326 -11.88 44.50 38.39
CA TRP A 326 -12.08 45.93 38.66
C TRP A 326 -12.39 46.18 40.15
N GLY A 327 -12.22 47.43 40.60
CA GLY A 327 -12.42 47.84 41.99
C GLY A 327 -11.22 47.62 42.92
N PRO A 328 -11.38 47.80 44.25
CA PRO A 328 -10.30 47.68 45.23
C PRO A 328 -9.57 46.31 45.20
N ALA A 329 -10.28 45.24 44.82
CA ALA A 329 -9.68 43.91 44.60
C ALA A 329 -8.62 43.89 43.49
N ALA A 330 -8.81 44.68 42.43
CA ALA A 330 -7.85 44.78 41.32
C ALA A 330 -6.54 45.43 41.77
N TRP A 331 -6.59 46.33 42.75
CA TRP A 331 -5.38 46.92 43.36
C TRP A 331 -4.60 45.86 44.13
N GLY A 332 -5.30 45.07 44.97
CA GLY A 332 -4.71 43.95 45.71
C GLY A 332 -4.06 42.90 44.80
N LEU A 333 -4.72 42.49 43.72
CA LEU A 333 -4.19 41.48 42.77
C LEU A 333 -3.04 42.01 41.88
N ARG A 334 -3.09 43.28 41.46
CA ARG A 334 -1.99 43.91 40.72
C ARG A 334 -0.77 44.16 41.61
N LEU A 335 -0.99 44.42 42.90
CA LEU A 335 0.06 44.51 43.91
C LEU A 335 0.55 43.12 44.37
N SER A 336 -0.30 42.08 44.40
CA SER A 336 0.09 40.70 44.78
C SER A 336 0.77 39.92 43.67
N LEU A 337 0.74 40.41 42.42
CA LEU A 337 1.68 40.02 41.37
C LEU A 337 3.14 40.27 41.78
N TRP A 338 3.37 41.00 42.89
CA TRP A 338 4.67 41.24 43.53
C TRP A 338 4.83 40.49 44.88
N GLY A 339 4.28 39.27 44.98
CA GLY A 339 4.62 38.32 46.06
C GLY A 339 3.55 38.14 47.13
N ALA A 340 2.73 37.09 46.97
CA ALA A 340 1.68 36.73 47.93
C ALA A 340 2.19 35.95 49.17
N SER A 341 3.47 35.58 49.22
CA SER A 341 4.07 34.80 50.31
C SER A 341 4.50 35.64 51.51
N GLY A 342 4.82 36.93 51.33
CA GLY A 342 5.35 37.77 52.40
C GLY A 342 4.32 38.26 53.43
N MET A 343 3.06 38.46 53.01
CA MET A 343 2.04 39.05 53.89
C MET A 343 1.54 38.09 54.97
N GLY A 344 1.55 36.78 54.73
CA GLY A 344 1.13 35.78 55.74
C GLY A 344 2.08 35.68 56.93
N VAL A 345 3.39 35.78 56.69
CA VAL A 345 4.41 35.80 57.76
C VAL A 345 4.44 37.16 58.47
N GLY A 346 4.24 38.25 57.72
CA GLY A 346 4.09 39.60 58.28
C GLY A 346 2.94 39.71 59.27
N ALA A 347 1.80 39.05 58.99
CA ALA A 347 0.63 39.03 59.88
C ALA A 347 0.88 38.26 61.20
N LEU A 348 1.69 37.21 61.18
CA LEU A 348 2.06 36.45 62.39
C LEU A 348 3.04 37.23 63.28
N VAL A 349 3.97 37.98 62.68
CA VAL A 349 4.94 38.83 63.41
C VAL A 349 4.29 40.14 63.89
N ALA A 350 3.29 40.66 63.15
CA ALA A 350 2.51 41.84 63.53
C ALA A 350 1.73 41.68 64.86
N ARG A 351 1.47 40.44 65.31
CA ARG A 351 0.89 40.17 66.63
C ARG A 351 1.75 40.66 67.80
N ARG A 352 3.06 40.85 67.60
CA ARG A 352 4.00 41.24 68.65
C ARG A 352 4.47 42.69 68.53
N SER A 353 4.58 43.21 67.31
CA SER A 353 4.63 44.65 67.02
C SER A 353 4.34 44.91 65.54
N LEU A 354 3.43 45.86 65.27
CA LEU A 354 3.02 46.29 63.93
C LEU A 354 4.20 46.74 63.03
N PRO A 355 5.20 47.50 63.53
CA PRO A 355 6.35 47.91 62.74
C PRO A 355 7.22 46.72 62.28
N ALA A 356 7.41 45.71 63.13
CA ALA A 356 8.20 44.52 62.79
C ALA A 356 7.46 43.60 61.80
N GLY A 357 6.13 43.49 61.92
CA GLY A 357 5.32 42.75 60.96
C GLY A 357 5.34 43.35 59.55
N LEU A 358 5.30 44.69 59.45
CA LEU A 358 5.44 45.42 58.19
C LEU A 358 6.86 45.31 57.61
N ALA A 359 7.90 45.39 58.44
CA ALA A 359 9.28 45.23 58.00
C ALA A 359 9.57 43.81 57.48
N VAL A 360 9.02 42.77 58.11
CA VAL A 360 9.14 41.37 57.65
C VAL A 360 8.34 41.13 56.37
N ALA A 361 7.15 41.74 56.22
CA ALA A 361 6.39 41.70 54.97
C ALA A 361 7.14 42.39 53.81
N ALA A 362 7.80 43.51 54.09
CA ALA A 362 8.61 44.22 53.11
C ALA A 362 9.92 43.48 52.76
N ALA A 363 10.56 42.81 53.72
CA ALA A 363 11.79 42.05 53.49
C ALA A 363 11.52 40.73 52.73
N SER A 364 10.43 40.04 53.04
CA SER A 364 10.04 38.79 52.36
C SER A 364 9.56 39.01 50.93
N THR A 365 8.91 40.14 50.63
CA THR A 365 8.52 40.52 49.26
C THR A 365 9.72 40.76 48.34
N VAL A 366 10.83 41.31 48.87
CA VAL A 366 12.07 41.50 48.10
C VAL A 366 12.81 40.16 47.86
N VAL A 367 12.86 39.27 48.85
CA VAL A 367 13.53 37.96 48.74
C VAL A 367 12.75 37.00 47.85
N ASP A 368 11.42 37.01 47.88
CA ASP A 368 10.58 36.18 47.02
C ASP A 368 10.45 36.74 45.60
N ALA A 369 10.47 38.07 45.40
CA ALA A 369 10.53 38.65 44.05
C ALA A 369 11.83 38.29 43.30
N VAL A 370 12.92 38.04 44.03
CA VAL A 370 14.20 37.57 43.46
C VAL A 370 14.19 36.05 43.24
N ARG A 371 13.54 35.26 44.12
CA ARG A 371 13.37 33.80 43.95
C ARG A 371 12.35 33.41 42.87
N ASP A 372 11.26 34.15 42.70
CA ASP A 372 10.29 33.94 41.64
C ASP A 372 10.81 34.44 40.29
N ARG A 373 11.62 35.51 40.23
CA ARG A 373 12.31 35.89 38.98
C ARG A 373 13.35 34.87 38.54
N THR A 374 14.05 34.25 39.48
CA THR A 374 15.04 33.20 39.17
C THR A 374 14.37 31.86 38.84
N ARG A 375 13.25 31.49 39.47
CA ARG A 375 12.45 30.31 39.06
C ARG A 375 11.61 30.52 37.80
N ALA A 376 11.09 31.72 37.56
CA ALA A 376 10.36 32.05 36.34
C ALA A 376 11.32 32.20 35.14
N ARG A 377 12.54 32.72 35.33
CA ARG A 377 13.58 32.69 34.29
C ARG A 377 14.19 31.31 34.10
N ALA A 378 14.41 30.54 35.17
CA ALA A 378 14.82 29.14 35.05
C ALA A 378 13.70 28.28 34.43
N ALA A 379 12.43 28.63 34.59
CA ALA A 379 11.31 28.02 33.88
C ALA A 379 11.13 28.57 32.45
N GLU A 380 11.42 29.84 32.17
CA GLU A 380 11.46 30.35 30.78
C GLU A 380 12.57 29.65 29.98
N VAL A 381 13.74 29.43 30.58
CA VAL A 381 14.86 28.69 29.98
C VAL A 381 14.57 27.18 29.96
N ALA A 382 14.10 26.57 31.06
CA ALA A 382 13.85 25.11 31.12
C ALA A 382 12.49 24.63 30.57
N VAL A 383 11.57 25.50 30.16
CA VAL A 383 10.25 25.11 29.59
C VAL A 383 10.12 25.53 28.12
N VAL A 384 10.95 26.46 27.63
CA VAL A 384 10.97 26.87 26.22
C VAL A 384 12.22 26.35 25.47
N GLU A 385 13.36 26.07 26.11
CA GLU A 385 14.55 25.55 25.41
C GLU A 385 14.72 24.01 25.33
N PRO A 386 14.14 23.11 26.16
CA PRO A 386 14.37 21.67 25.96
C PRO A 386 13.44 21.05 24.90
N PHE A 387 13.01 21.83 23.89
CA PHE A 387 12.52 21.24 22.64
C PHE A 387 13.67 20.72 21.76
N GLU A 388 14.93 20.92 22.16
CA GLU A 388 16.14 20.37 21.52
C GLU A 388 16.46 18.92 21.89
N ASP A 389 15.84 18.32 22.92
CA ASP A 389 15.96 16.87 23.15
C ASP A 389 15.14 16.11 22.10
N ASP A 390 15.73 16.04 20.92
CA ASP A 390 15.24 15.42 19.68
C ASP A 390 15.12 13.90 19.79
N PHE A 391 15.82 13.28 20.75
CA PHE A 391 15.94 11.83 20.83
C PHE A 391 14.60 11.11 20.98
N LEU A 392 13.66 11.65 21.76
CA LEU A 392 12.35 11.02 21.94
C LEU A 392 11.45 11.15 20.71
N ALA A 393 11.46 12.32 20.06
CA ALA A 393 10.68 12.53 18.84
C ALA A 393 11.27 11.71 17.67
N GLU A 394 12.59 11.64 17.59
CA GLU A 394 13.32 10.82 16.62
C GLU A 394 13.09 9.33 16.86
N SER A 395 13.20 8.86 18.12
CA SER A 395 12.88 7.49 18.50
C SER A 395 11.43 7.15 18.16
N ALA A 396 10.48 8.03 18.46
CA ALA A 396 9.07 7.85 18.10
C ALA A 396 8.86 7.81 16.59
N ALA A 397 9.53 8.66 15.80
CA ALA A 397 9.48 8.62 14.34
C ALA A 397 10.00 7.28 13.80
N ARG A 398 11.14 6.81 14.32
CA ARG A 398 11.72 5.51 13.96
C ARG A 398 10.80 4.36 14.34
N THR A 399 10.26 4.34 15.56
CA THR A 399 9.31 3.33 16.04
C THR A 399 8.03 3.32 15.22
N ALA A 400 7.51 4.49 14.84
CA ALA A 400 6.30 4.62 14.03
C ALA A 400 6.44 3.92 12.67
N LEU A 401 7.61 4.06 12.04
CA LEU A 401 7.85 3.59 10.69
C LEU A 401 8.57 2.24 10.61
N ALA A 402 9.16 1.76 11.72
CA ALA A 402 10.07 0.61 11.71
C ALA A 402 9.46 -0.64 11.06
N GLU A 403 8.24 -0.99 11.46
CA GLU A 403 7.57 -2.20 10.99
C GLU A 403 7.09 -2.07 9.54
N ALA A 404 6.46 -0.94 9.19
CA ALA A 404 6.02 -0.66 7.82
C ALA A 404 7.21 -0.62 6.83
N ARG A 405 8.32 0.05 7.19
CA ARG A 405 9.56 0.07 6.39
C ARG A 405 10.26 -1.30 6.38
N SER A 406 10.02 -2.17 7.36
CA SER A 406 10.49 -3.55 7.33
C SER A 406 9.71 -4.38 6.32
N VAL A 407 8.37 -4.24 6.28
CA VAL A 407 7.51 -4.89 5.28
C VAL A 407 7.96 -4.55 3.87
N ALA A 408 8.21 -3.27 3.56
CA ALA A 408 8.74 -2.85 2.25
C ALA A 408 10.08 -3.54 1.92
N ARG A 409 11.03 -3.52 2.84
CA ARG A 409 12.36 -4.13 2.66
C ARG A 409 12.31 -5.64 2.46
N THR A 410 11.41 -6.36 3.15
CA THR A 410 11.25 -7.80 2.94
C THR A 410 10.77 -8.17 1.54
N GLN A 411 10.10 -7.23 0.86
CA GLN A 411 9.67 -7.39 -0.53
C GLN A 411 10.66 -6.78 -1.54
N GLY A 412 11.82 -6.29 -1.08
CA GLY A 412 12.79 -5.61 -1.94
C GLY A 412 12.33 -4.25 -2.48
N LEU A 413 11.38 -3.59 -1.79
CA LEU A 413 10.80 -2.32 -2.21
C LEU A 413 11.31 -1.15 -1.37
N GLU A 414 11.36 0.02 -2.01
CA GLU A 414 11.49 1.30 -1.31
C GLU A 414 10.18 1.62 -0.58
N ALA A 415 10.27 2.09 0.66
CA ALA A 415 9.11 2.32 1.50
C ALA A 415 8.23 3.46 0.97
N GLU A 416 8.85 4.42 0.30
CA GLU A 416 8.23 5.59 -0.32
C GLU A 416 7.26 5.17 -1.45
N SER A 417 7.56 4.07 -2.16
CA SER A 417 6.67 3.51 -3.19
C SER A 417 5.35 2.98 -2.63
N LEU A 418 5.34 2.60 -1.35
CA LEU A 418 4.16 2.17 -0.61
C LEU A 418 3.50 3.32 0.17
N GLY A 419 3.89 4.57 -0.08
CA GLY A 419 3.35 5.74 0.63
C GLY A 419 3.86 5.92 2.06
N VAL A 420 4.89 5.17 2.46
CA VAL A 420 5.51 5.31 3.79
C VAL A 420 6.62 6.36 3.72
N PRO A 421 6.55 7.46 4.49
CA PRO A 421 7.54 8.53 4.41
C PRO A 421 8.89 8.12 5.01
N ASP A 422 9.90 8.96 4.78
CA ASP A 422 11.17 8.88 5.50
C ASP A 422 11.02 9.32 6.97
N VAL A 423 11.92 8.84 7.81
CA VAL A 423 12.05 9.18 9.23
C VAL A 423 12.21 10.68 9.43
N GLU A 424 12.96 11.37 8.56
CA GLU A 424 13.14 12.83 8.66
C GLU A 424 11.83 13.60 8.44
N VAL A 425 11.05 13.20 7.43
CA VAL A 425 9.74 13.79 7.13
C VAL A 425 8.78 13.53 8.29
N MET A 426 8.75 12.31 8.81
CA MET A 426 7.93 11.95 9.96
C MET A 426 8.32 12.74 11.21
N LEU A 427 9.62 12.91 11.46
CA LEU A 427 10.14 13.69 12.57
C LEU A 427 9.71 15.16 12.47
N ALA A 428 9.78 15.75 11.27
CA ALA A 428 9.31 17.12 11.04
C ALA A 428 7.81 17.27 11.34
N GLU A 429 6.97 16.36 10.87
CA GLU A 429 5.52 16.35 11.14
C GLU A 429 5.20 16.21 12.64
N LEU A 430 5.90 15.32 13.34
CA LEU A 430 5.74 15.14 14.80
C LEU A 430 6.15 16.41 15.57
N ARG A 431 7.25 17.07 15.17
CA ARG A 431 7.68 18.34 15.76
C ARG A 431 6.62 19.43 15.54
N VAL A 432 6.05 19.53 14.34
CA VAL A 432 4.98 20.48 14.01
C VAL A 432 3.73 20.21 14.85
N ALA A 433 3.31 18.95 14.98
CA ALA A 433 2.16 18.57 15.80
C ALA A 433 2.35 18.94 17.28
N ARG A 434 3.51 18.63 17.85
CA ARG A 434 3.87 18.95 19.24
C ARG A 434 3.93 20.47 19.48
N ALA A 435 4.64 21.21 18.61
CA ALA A 435 4.75 22.66 18.72
C ALA A 435 3.40 23.36 18.51
N GLY A 436 2.57 22.85 17.61
CA GLY A 436 1.20 23.33 17.39
C GLY A 436 0.32 23.18 18.63
N ALA A 437 0.34 21.99 19.25
CA ALA A 437 -0.41 21.73 20.48
C ALA A 437 0.10 22.59 21.65
N TRP A 438 1.41 22.80 21.76
CA TRP A 438 1.98 23.68 22.78
C TRP A 438 1.55 25.14 22.62
N ARG A 439 1.66 25.68 21.40
CA ARG A 439 1.21 27.05 21.08
C ARG A 439 -0.27 27.22 21.38
N TYR A 440 -1.09 26.25 21.01
CA TYR A 440 -2.52 26.25 21.34
C TYR A 440 -2.77 26.26 22.85
N THR A 441 -2.01 25.45 23.60
CA THR A 441 -2.10 25.36 25.07
C THR A 441 -1.78 26.70 25.73
N ALA A 442 -0.63 27.29 25.39
CA ALA A 442 -0.14 28.51 26.02
C ALA A 442 -0.95 29.77 25.66
N SER A 443 -1.59 29.77 24.49
CA SER A 443 -2.37 30.93 24.01
C SER A 443 -3.88 30.71 24.16
N THR A 444 -4.46 29.92 23.26
CA THR A 444 -5.90 29.79 23.04
C THR A 444 -6.56 29.06 24.21
N ALA A 445 -5.99 27.94 24.64
CA ALA A 445 -6.56 27.14 25.72
C ALA A 445 -6.55 27.88 27.07
N VAL A 446 -5.48 28.64 27.36
CA VAL A 446 -5.43 29.52 28.53
C VAL A 446 -6.50 30.61 28.44
N ALA A 447 -6.63 31.28 27.30
CA ALA A 447 -7.62 32.33 27.12
C ALA A 447 -9.06 31.81 27.28
N GLU A 448 -9.37 30.65 26.71
CA GLU A 448 -10.66 29.98 26.85
C GLU A 448 -10.94 29.53 28.29
N ALA A 449 -9.92 29.01 28.98
CA ALA A 449 -10.05 28.60 30.37
C ALA A 449 -10.34 29.80 31.28
N VAL A 450 -9.65 30.92 31.09
CA VAL A 450 -9.89 32.17 31.82
C VAL A 450 -11.27 32.73 31.48
N ALA A 451 -11.69 32.72 30.21
CA ALA A 451 -13.02 33.17 29.82
C ALA A 451 -14.13 32.31 30.45
N ARG A 452 -13.94 30.98 30.51
CA ARG A 452 -14.86 30.05 31.18
C ARG A 452 -14.94 30.32 32.68
N TRP A 453 -13.80 30.50 33.35
CA TRP A 453 -13.75 30.87 34.76
C TRP A 453 -14.43 32.22 35.02
N TRP A 454 -14.21 33.23 34.17
CA TRP A 454 -14.77 34.57 34.35
C TRP A 454 -16.30 34.59 34.35
N ARG A 455 -16.94 33.71 33.57
CA ARG A 455 -18.42 33.60 33.51
C ARG A 455 -19.06 33.37 34.87
N THR A 456 -18.42 32.58 35.72
CA THR A 456 -18.88 32.28 37.09
C THR A 456 -18.25 33.23 38.11
N ALA A 457 -16.95 33.52 37.97
CA ALA A 457 -16.20 34.34 38.92
C ALA A 457 -16.74 35.77 39.05
N ARG A 458 -17.25 36.37 37.96
CA ARG A 458 -17.81 37.73 38.00
C ARG A 458 -19.02 37.88 38.93
N TRP A 459 -19.76 36.79 39.18
CA TRP A 459 -20.96 36.79 40.01
C TRP A 459 -20.72 36.26 41.41
N LEU A 460 -19.72 35.40 41.60
CA LEU A 460 -19.44 34.76 42.88
C LEU A 460 -18.19 35.33 43.55
N VAL A 461 -17.05 35.23 42.86
CA VAL A 461 -15.73 35.59 43.39
C VAL A 461 -15.58 37.11 43.49
N LEU A 462 -16.00 37.84 42.46
CA LEU A 462 -15.81 39.29 42.41
C LEU A 462 -16.61 40.05 43.49
N PRO A 463 -17.92 39.79 43.72
CA PRO A 463 -18.65 40.44 44.81
C PRO A 463 -18.12 40.01 46.19
N LEU A 464 -17.76 38.74 46.36
CA LEU A 464 -17.21 38.23 47.63
C LEU A 464 -15.93 38.97 48.05
N ILE A 465 -15.09 39.36 47.08
CA ILE A 465 -13.87 40.11 47.35
C ILE A 465 -14.14 41.61 47.46
N ASN A 466 -14.93 42.18 46.56
CA ASN A 466 -15.11 43.64 46.49
C ASN A 466 -16.06 44.19 47.55
N LEU A 467 -17.14 43.48 47.92
CA LEU A 467 -18.15 44.01 48.86
C LEU A 467 -17.55 44.32 50.24
N PRO A 468 -16.74 43.46 50.88
CA PRO A 468 -16.11 43.80 52.16
C PRO A 468 -15.16 44.99 52.07
N LEU A 469 -14.39 45.10 50.97
CA LEU A 469 -13.46 46.21 50.74
C LEU A 469 -14.21 47.53 50.53
N LEU A 470 -15.29 47.52 49.74
CA LEU A 470 -16.14 48.68 49.52
C LEU A 470 -16.91 49.07 50.79
N ALA A 471 -17.39 48.11 51.58
CA ALA A 471 -18.04 48.37 52.85
C ALA A 471 -17.07 49.02 53.85
N LEU A 472 -15.81 48.55 53.91
CA LEU A 472 -14.77 49.16 54.74
C LEU A 472 -14.45 50.59 54.28
N LEU A 473 -14.25 50.82 52.97
CA LEU A 473 -14.00 52.15 52.42
C LEU A 473 -15.18 53.10 52.67
N GLY A 474 -16.42 52.62 52.48
CA GLY A 474 -17.63 53.37 52.77
C GLY A 474 -17.77 53.70 54.26
N HIS A 475 -17.45 52.74 55.15
CA HIS A 475 -17.47 52.96 56.59
C HIS A 475 -16.43 53.99 57.04
N VAL A 476 -15.19 53.87 56.53
CA VAL A 476 -14.12 54.85 56.80
C VAL A 476 -14.54 56.23 56.29
N GLY A 477 -15.06 56.32 55.06
CA GLY A 477 -15.57 57.58 54.48
C GLY A 477 -16.69 58.20 55.32
N TYR A 478 -17.68 57.40 55.73
CA TYR A 478 -18.75 57.83 56.63
C TYR A 478 -18.21 58.36 57.96
N ARG A 479 -17.27 57.64 58.58
CA ARG A 479 -16.64 58.06 59.85
C ARG A 479 -15.85 59.35 59.70
N VAL A 480 -15.16 59.55 58.58
CA VAL A 480 -14.42 60.79 58.28
C VAL A 480 -15.39 61.97 58.13
N VAL A 481 -16.46 61.83 57.35
CA VAL A 481 -17.46 62.89 57.15
C VAL A 481 -18.17 63.22 58.46
N ARG A 482 -18.60 62.20 59.21
CA ARG A 482 -19.26 62.40 60.50
C ARG A 482 -18.32 63.04 61.53
N GLY A 483 -17.07 62.62 61.57
CA GLY A 483 -16.04 63.23 62.43
C GLY A 483 -15.80 64.70 62.07
N TYR A 484 -15.88 65.06 60.79
CA TYR A 484 -15.77 66.46 60.36
C TYR A 484 -16.99 67.31 60.75
N VAL A 485 -18.21 66.73 60.73
CA VAL A 485 -19.46 67.46 61.00
C VAL A 485 -19.84 67.51 62.48
N GLU A 486 -19.63 66.42 63.23
CA GLU A 486 -20.24 66.21 64.56
C GLU A 486 -19.24 66.00 65.72
N GLY A 487 -17.92 65.91 65.47
CA GLY A 487 -16.98 65.46 66.51
C GLY A 487 -15.51 65.86 66.32
N PRO A 488 -14.61 65.31 67.15
CA PRO A 488 -13.17 65.50 66.97
C PRO A 488 -12.65 64.71 65.75
N LEU A 489 -11.60 65.24 65.10
CA LEU A 489 -10.91 64.57 63.99
C LEU A 489 -10.41 63.18 64.42
N LEU A 490 -10.50 62.20 63.50
CA LEU A 490 -10.09 60.83 63.76
C LEU A 490 -8.57 60.74 64.00
N PRO A 491 -8.11 59.97 65.01
CA PRO A 491 -6.69 59.79 65.27
C PRO A 491 -5.99 59.00 64.17
N LEU A 492 -4.69 59.24 63.97
CA LEU A 492 -3.88 58.54 62.97
C LEU A 492 -3.94 57.00 63.12
N GLU A 493 -4.02 56.52 64.36
CA GLU A 493 -4.16 55.09 64.69
C GLU A 493 -5.38 54.43 64.03
N TYR A 494 -6.49 55.16 63.88
CA TYR A 494 -7.67 54.66 63.19
C TYR A 494 -7.38 54.35 61.72
N PHE A 495 -6.70 55.27 61.02
CA PHE A 495 -6.33 55.07 59.62
C PHE A 495 -5.30 53.96 59.45
N LEU A 496 -4.36 53.82 60.38
CA LEU A 496 -3.40 52.71 60.38
C LEU A 496 -4.10 51.36 60.54
N ASN A 497 -5.04 51.25 61.49
CA ASN A 497 -5.81 50.02 61.71
C ASN A 497 -6.75 49.70 60.53
N ALA A 498 -7.42 50.71 59.97
CA ALA A 498 -8.26 50.55 58.78
C ALA A 498 -7.45 50.13 57.55
N GLY A 499 -6.26 50.71 57.36
CA GLY A 499 -5.32 50.33 56.30
C GLY A 499 -4.80 48.89 56.48
N ALA A 500 -4.44 48.50 57.70
CA ALA A 500 -4.03 47.13 58.00
C ALA A 500 -5.16 46.11 57.74
N PHE A 501 -6.39 46.43 58.14
CA PHE A 501 -7.56 45.58 57.89
C PHE A 501 -7.90 45.49 56.40
N PHE A 502 -7.80 46.60 55.66
CA PHE A 502 -7.93 46.61 54.20
C PHE A 502 -6.88 45.71 53.55
N GLY A 503 -5.62 45.78 53.98
CA GLY A 503 -4.54 44.92 53.49
C GLY A 503 -4.81 43.43 53.73
N LEU A 504 -5.33 43.07 54.91
CA LEU A 504 -5.74 41.69 55.21
C LEU A 504 -6.89 41.20 54.31
N LEU A 505 -7.93 42.01 54.14
CA LEU A 505 -9.06 41.68 53.26
C LEU A 505 -8.62 41.57 51.79
N ALA A 506 -7.76 42.47 51.32
CA ALA A 506 -7.21 42.43 49.98
C ALA A 506 -6.33 41.19 49.77
N GLY A 507 -5.50 40.83 50.75
CA GLY A 507 -4.69 39.61 50.73
C GLY A 507 -5.53 38.33 50.72
N ALA A 508 -6.54 38.23 51.58
CA ALA A 508 -7.48 37.12 51.59
C ALA A 508 -8.25 37.02 50.26
N GLY A 509 -8.65 38.16 49.69
CA GLY A 509 -9.27 38.23 48.37
C GLY A 509 -8.37 37.73 47.24
N ALA A 510 -7.08 38.11 47.25
CA ALA A 510 -6.10 37.64 46.28
C ALA A 510 -5.86 36.12 46.38
N LEU A 511 -5.87 35.56 47.60
CA LEU A 511 -5.79 34.12 47.83
C LEU A 511 -7.05 33.40 47.32
N LEU A 512 -8.24 33.93 47.58
CA LEU A 512 -9.50 33.38 47.06
C LEU A 512 -9.56 33.42 45.53
N ALA A 513 -9.15 34.53 44.92
CA ALA A 513 -9.06 34.65 43.47
C ALA A 513 -8.06 33.64 42.88
N SER A 514 -6.88 33.51 43.49
CA SER A 514 -5.85 32.55 43.07
C SER A 514 -6.33 31.09 43.21
N ALA A 515 -6.98 30.76 44.33
CA ALA A 515 -7.56 29.43 44.56
C ALA A 515 -8.66 29.10 43.54
N SER A 516 -9.48 30.09 43.16
CA SER A 516 -10.53 29.90 42.14
C SER A 516 -9.99 29.63 40.73
N LEU A 517 -8.74 30.03 40.44
CA LEU A 517 -8.08 29.87 39.14
C LEU A 517 -7.32 28.54 38.99
N VAL A 518 -7.13 27.77 40.06
CA VAL A 518 -6.40 26.48 40.03
C VAL A 518 -7.00 25.52 38.98
N GLY A 519 -8.32 25.54 38.80
CA GLY A 519 -9.00 24.73 37.79
C GLY A 519 -8.72 25.15 36.34
N ALA A 520 -8.46 26.44 36.10
CA ALA A 520 -8.28 26.97 34.74
C ALA A 520 -6.97 26.50 34.10
N GLY A 521 -5.86 26.45 34.86
CA GLY A 521 -4.58 25.93 34.37
C GLY A 521 -4.66 24.43 34.01
N ARG A 522 -5.35 23.63 34.84
CA ARG A 522 -5.58 22.20 34.54
C ARG A 522 -6.46 22.02 33.30
N HIS A 523 -7.48 22.88 33.12
CA HIS A 523 -8.34 22.85 31.95
C HIS A 523 -7.55 23.17 30.67
N ALA A 524 -6.71 24.20 30.71
CA ALA A 524 -5.85 24.56 29.57
C ALA A 524 -4.91 23.40 29.20
N GLY A 525 -4.27 22.76 30.19
CA GLY A 525 -3.42 21.59 29.94
C GLY A 525 -4.17 20.40 29.32
N ARG A 526 -5.38 20.09 29.80
CA ARG A 526 -6.23 19.04 29.21
C ARG A 526 -6.62 19.35 27.76
N ALA A 527 -6.98 20.60 27.46
CA ALA A 527 -7.30 21.03 26.10
C ALA A 527 -6.07 20.95 25.18
N GLY A 528 -4.89 21.29 25.71
CA GLY A 528 -3.60 21.10 25.04
C GLY A 528 -3.32 19.65 24.68
N ARG A 529 -3.47 18.75 25.66
CA ARG A 529 -3.33 17.30 25.45
C ARG A 529 -4.32 16.78 24.40
N ALA A 530 -5.59 17.17 24.49
CA ALA A 530 -6.60 16.78 23.51
C ALA A 530 -6.22 17.23 22.09
N ARG A 531 -5.71 18.46 21.94
CA ARG A 531 -5.24 18.97 20.64
C ARG A 531 -4.04 18.19 20.10
N PHE A 532 -3.13 17.76 20.98
CA PHE A 532 -1.99 16.94 20.58
C PHE A 532 -2.43 15.55 20.09
N VAL A 533 -3.32 14.89 20.82
CA VAL A 533 -3.89 13.59 20.43
C VAL A 533 -4.62 13.70 19.08
N GLU A 534 -5.40 14.76 18.88
CA GLU A 534 -6.08 15.03 17.61
C GLU A 534 -5.09 15.22 16.45
N ALA A 535 -4.00 15.95 16.67
CA ALA A 535 -2.96 16.17 15.66
C ALA A 535 -2.24 14.86 15.27
N LEU A 536 -1.93 14.00 16.24
CA LEU A 536 -1.35 12.67 15.97
C LEU A 536 -2.33 11.77 15.22
N ALA A 537 -3.61 11.78 15.59
CA ALA A 537 -4.64 11.01 14.88
C ALA A 537 -4.85 11.51 13.45
N ALA A 538 -4.78 12.82 13.22
CA ALA A 538 -4.86 13.41 11.88
C ALA A 538 -3.63 13.06 11.03
N LEU A 539 -2.44 13.03 11.62
CA LEU A 539 -1.23 12.55 10.97
C LEU A 539 -1.37 11.07 10.57
N GLY A 540 -1.83 10.22 11.51
CA GLY A 540 -2.04 8.80 11.22
C GLY A 540 -3.04 8.54 10.09
N ARG A 541 -4.17 9.26 10.05
CA ARG A 541 -5.11 9.17 8.92
C ARG A 541 -4.48 9.53 7.58
N ARG A 542 -3.77 10.67 7.50
CA ARG A 542 -3.09 11.10 6.27
C ARG A 542 -2.05 10.08 5.79
N LEU A 543 -1.27 9.50 6.70
CA LEU A 543 -0.28 8.48 6.36
C LEU A 543 -0.94 7.17 5.95
N GLY A 544 -2.05 6.78 6.60
CA GLY A 544 -2.84 5.62 6.20
C GLY A 544 -3.42 5.78 4.79
N GLU A 545 -3.96 6.96 4.47
CA GLU A 545 -4.43 7.30 3.11
C GLU A 545 -3.28 7.27 2.09
N ALA A 546 -2.10 7.79 2.43
CA ALA A 546 -0.94 7.72 1.56
C ALA A 546 -0.51 6.27 1.25
N VAL A 547 -0.58 5.37 2.24
CA VAL A 547 -0.34 3.93 2.04
C VAL A 547 -1.44 3.30 1.20
N ASP A 548 -2.71 3.62 1.46
CA ASP A 548 -3.84 3.12 0.67
C ASP A 548 -3.74 3.53 -0.80
N ASP A 549 -3.22 4.73 -1.08
CA ASP A 549 -2.99 5.27 -2.43
C ASP A 549 -1.65 4.81 -3.05
N GLY A 550 -0.82 4.12 -2.27
CA GLY A 550 0.42 3.51 -2.71
C GLY A 550 0.22 2.67 -3.97
N LEU A 551 1.19 2.77 -4.90
CA LEU A 551 1.15 2.08 -6.20
C LEU A 551 -0.15 2.33 -7.01
N GLY A 552 -0.81 3.48 -6.79
CA GLY A 552 -2.14 3.78 -7.32
C GLY A 552 -2.26 3.66 -8.84
N THR A 553 -1.30 4.19 -9.61
CA THR A 553 -1.29 4.14 -11.08
C THR A 553 -1.37 2.70 -11.60
N GLY A 554 -0.46 1.84 -11.15
CA GLY A 554 -0.41 0.44 -11.58
C GLY A 554 -1.64 -0.36 -11.15
N ARG A 555 -2.15 -0.12 -9.93
CA ARG A 555 -3.38 -0.80 -9.47
C ARG A 555 -4.61 -0.38 -10.24
N GLN A 556 -4.77 0.91 -10.54
CA GLN A 556 -5.88 1.40 -11.36
C GLN A 556 -5.82 0.83 -12.78
N ALA A 557 -4.62 0.76 -13.38
CA ALA A 557 -4.43 0.15 -14.69
C ALA A 557 -4.78 -1.34 -14.68
N ALA A 558 -4.30 -2.10 -13.68
CA ALA A 558 -4.65 -3.52 -13.50
C ALA A 558 -6.16 -3.74 -13.34
N ARG A 559 -6.85 -2.91 -12.54
CA ARG A 559 -8.32 -2.98 -12.38
C ARG A 559 -9.05 -2.70 -13.70
N ARG A 560 -8.63 -1.66 -14.44
CA ARG A 560 -9.21 -1.34 -15.76
C ARG A 560 -9.02 -2.45 -16.79
N ILE A 561 -7.87 -3.13 -16.76
CA ILE A 561 -7.63 -4.33 -17.59
C ILE A 561 -8.69 -5.39 -17.27
N LEU A 562 -8.85 -5.74 -15.99
CA LEU A 562 -9.77 -6.78 -15.55
C LEU A 562 -11.24 -6.41 -15.84
N GLU A 563 -11.63 -5.15 -15.66
CA GLU A 563 -12.95 -4.63 -16.02
C GLU A 563 -13.23 -4.78 -17.52
N ARG A 564 -12.27 -4.42 -18.37
CA ARG A 564 -12.41 -4.55 -19.83
C ARG A 564 -12.53 -6.01 -20.28
N ILE A 565 -11.87 -6.93 -19.60
CA ILE A 565 -11.95 -8.36 -19.90
C ILE A 565 -13.30 -8.93 -19.43
N ARG A 566 -13.75 -8.57 -18.22
CA ARG A 566 -15.04 -9.02 -17.66
C ARG A 566 -16.25 -8.46 -18.37
N ALA A 567 -16.18 -7.27 -18.96
CA ALA A 567 -17.29 -6.68 -19.69
C ALA A 567 -17.70 -7.47 -20.95
N VAL A 568 -16.91 -8.48 -21.35
CA VAL A 568 -17.13 -9.27 -22.56
C VAL A 568 -17.55 -10.73 -22.28
N GLY A 569 -17.26 -11.24 -21.08
CA GLY A 569 -17.69 -12.57 -20.64
C GLY A 569 -19.01 -12.51 -19.91
#